data_AF-X1W277-F1
#
_entry.id   AF-X1W277-F1
#
_cell.length_a   1.000
_cell.length_b   1.000
_cell.length_c   1.000
_cell.angle_alpha   90.00
_cell.angle_beta   90.00
_cell.angle_gamma   90.00
#
_symmetry.space_group_name_H-M   'P 1'
#
loop_
_entity.id
_entity.type
_entity.pdbx_description
1 polymer ?
#
loop_
_entity_poly.entity_id
_entity_poly.type
_entity_poly.pdbx_seq_one_letter_code
_entity_poly.pdbx_strand_id
1 'polypeptide(L)'
;MQGHGEVLLRGELEETIDSHLSYLDAIVDRVEGIVQRGAPPEELAEIDIESCGKSRVPLDGLVSKLHHDNLVALYEELTEAGRPQTATSAAGQFKR
;
A
#
# COMPACT_ATOMS: atom_id res chain seq x y z
N MET A 1 19.24 -7.32 -3.33
CA MET A 1 17.91 -7.75 -3.83
C MET A 1 18.09 -9.07 -4.53
N GLN A 2 17.46 -10.13 -4.00
CA GLN A 2 17.54 -11.49 -4.55
C GLN A 2 16.39 -11.66 -5.54
N GLY A 3 16.71 -11.86 -6.82
CA GLY A 3 15.71 -12.03 -7.87
C GLY A 3 15.13 -13.45 -7.84
N HIS A 4 14.03 -13.63 -7.12
CA HIS A 4 13.13 -14.77 -7.29
C HIS A 4 12.04 -14.43 -8.33
N GLY A 5 12.46 -13.83 -9.45
CA GLY A 5 11.55 -13.55 -10.55
C GLY A 5 11.32 -14.83 -11.34
N GLU A 6 10.09 -15.31 -11.35
CA GLU A 6 9.64 -16.28 -12.34
C GLU A 6 9.93 -15.72 -13.75
N VAL A 7 10.34 -16.60 -14.68
CA VAL A 7 10.55 -16.21 -16.07
C VAL A 7 9.19 -16.01 -16.71
N LEU A 8 8.78 -14.75 -16.90
CA LEU A 8 7.54 -14.40 -17.61
C LEU A 8 7.77 -14.37 -19.11
N LEU A 9 6.84 -14.94 -19.88
CA LEU A 9 6.84 -14.80 -21.34
C LEU A 9 6.35 -13.39 -21.74
N ARG A 10 6.60 -12.98 -22.99
CA ARG A 10 6.29 -11.61 -23.46
C ARG A 10 4.83 -11.20 -23.22
N GLY A 11 3.87 -12.08 -23.49
CA GLY A 11 2.44 -11.79 -23.28
C GLY A 11 2.06 -11.80 -21.80
N GLU A 12 2.61 -12.73 -21.02
CA GLU A 12 2.38 -12.84 -19.58
C GLU A 12 2.97 -11.64 -18.82
N LEU A 13 4.05 -11.03 -19.35
CA LEU A 13 4.65 -9.84 -18.78
C LEU A 13 3.71 -8.63 -18.82
N GLU A 14 3.08 -8.39 -19.98
CA GLU A 14 2.13 -7.28 -20.14
C GLU A 14 0.92 -7.46 -19.21
N GLU A 15 0.34 -8.67 -19.19
CA GLU A 15 -0.77 -9.01 -18.28
C GLU A 15 -0.37 -8.85 -16.80
N THR A 16 0.85 -9.22 -16.44
CA THR A 16 1.36 -9.09 -15.07
C THR A 16 1.52 -7.63 -14.67
N ILE A 17 2.05 -6.79 -15.57
CA ILE A 17 2.20 -5.35 -15.33
C ILE A 17 0.82 -4.72 -15.13
N ASP A 18 -0.12 -4.97 -16.04
CA ASP A 18 -1.47 -4.41 -15.97
C ASP A 18 -2.20 -4.85 -14.70
N SER A 19 -2.03 -6.12 -14.32
CA SER A 19 -2.57 -6.65 -13.06
C SER A 19 -1.95 -5.96 -11.84
N HIS A 20 -0.64 -5.66 -11.84
CA HIS A 20 0.00 -4.93 -10.73
C HIS A 20 -0.45 -3.49 -10.65
N LEU A 21 -0.54 -2.77 -11.78
CA LEU A 21 -1.03 -1.40 -11.81
C LEU A 21 -2.48 -1.32 -11.32
N SER A 22 -3.35 -2.20 -11.80
CA SER A 22 -4.76 -2.27 -11.37
C SER A 22 -4.88 -2.52 -9.86
N TYR A 23 -4.00 -3.33 -9.28
CA TYR A 23 -3.96 -3.53 -7.83
C TYR A 23 -3.56 -2.27 -7.08
N LEU A 24 -2.52 -1.57 -7.54
CA LEU A 24 -2.05 -0.34 -6.92
C LEU A 24 -3.12 0.75 -6.97
N ASP A 25 -3.76 0.95 -8.13
CA ASP A 25 -4.85 1.91 -8.29
C ASP A 25 -6.01 1.57 -7.34
N ALA A 26 -6.41 0.29 -7.28
CA ALA A 26 -7.52 -0.14 -6.43
C ALA A 26 -7.27 0.09 -4.93
N ILE A 27 -6.05 -0.15 -4.43
CA ILE A 27 -5.76 0.06 -3.01
C ILE A 27 -5.69 1.56 -2.68
N VAL A 28 -5.14 2.38 -3.57
CA VAL A 28 -5.08 3.84 -3.38
C VAL A 28 -6.49 4.42 -3.30
N ASP A 29 -7.34 4.14 -4.29
CA ASP A 29 -8.72 4.65 -4.34
C ASP A 29 -9.53 4.30 -3.08
N ARG A 30 -9.37 3.08 -2.58
CA ARG A 30 -10.11 2.59 -1.41
C ARG A 30 -9.62 3.21 -0.11
N VAL A 31 -8.31 3.30 0.07
CA VAL A 31 -7.72 3.90 1.27
C VAL A 31 -8.02 5.41 1.29
N GLU A 32 -7.90 6.09 0.15
CA GLU A 32 -8.33 7.49 0.01
C GLU A 32 -9.79 7.67 0.41
N GLY A 33 -10.68 6.79 -0.04
CA GLY A 33 -12.08 6.82 0.35
C GLY A 33 -12.31 6.69 1.86
N ILE A 34 -11.52 5.85 2.56
CA ILE A 34 -11.58 5.72 4.03
C ILE A 34 -11.08 7.00 4.70
N VAL A 35 -9.91 7.50 4.28
CA VAL A 35 -9.29 8.72 4.83
C VAL A 35 -10.19 9.94 4.63
N GLN A 36 -10.79 10.11 3.45
CA GLN A 36 -11.67 11.23 3.14
C GLN A 36 -12.95 11.25 4.00
N ARG A 37 -13.44 10.08 4.43
CA ARG A 37 -14.56 9.98 5.38
C ARG A 37 -14.15 10.23 6.83
N GLY A 38 -12.85 10.31 7.12
CA GLY A 38 -12.33 10.34 8.49
C GLY A 38 -12.59 9.03 9.23
N ALA A 39 -12.73 7.92 8.51
CA ALA A 39 -12.93 6.60 9.07
C ALA A 39 -11.65 6.10 9.74
N PRO A 40 -11.75 5.29 10.80
CA PRO A 40 -10.59 4.82 11.53
C PRO A 40 -9.84 3.69 10.79
N PRO A 41 -8.56 3.45 11.08
CA PRO A 41 -7.72 2.50 10.35
C PRO A 41 -8.20 1.04 10.46
N GLU A 42 -9.00 0.67 11.45
CA GLU A 42 -9.64 -0.65 11.50
C GLU A 42 -10.52 -0.97 10.28
N GLU A 43 -11.08 0.04 9.58
CA GLU A 43 -11.85 -0.18 8.34
C GLU A 43 -10.98 -0.72 7.19
N LEU A 44 -9.65 -0.61 7.26
CA LEU A 44 -8.74 -1.16 6.24
C LEU A 44 -8.87 -2.69 6.13
N ALA A 45 -9.27 -3.37 7.21
CA ALA A 45 -9.46 -4.82 7.23
C ALA A 45 -10.58 -5.31 6.29
N GLU A 46 -11.49 -4.43 5.88
CA GLU A 46 -12.58 -4.74 4.94
C GLU A 46 -12.10 -4.74 3.47
N ILE A 47 -10.92 -4.20 3.18
CA ILE A 47 -10.33 -4.22 1.85
C ILE A 47 -9.67 -5.59 1.65
N ASP A 48 -10.40 -6.51 1.03
CA ASP A 48 -9.87 -7.83 0.71
C ASP A 48 -8.99 -7.83 -0.56
N ILE A 49 -7.88 -8.56 -0.53
CA ILE A 49 -6.93 -8.62 -1.64
C ILE A 49 -7.54 -9.20 -2.93
N GLU A 50 -8.44 -10.17 -2.83
CA GLU A 50 -9.06 -10.79 -4.03
C GLU A 50 -10.00 -9.79 -4.70
N SER A 51 -10.65 -8.93 -3.91
CA SER A 51 -11.44 -7.83 -4.45
C SER A 51 -10.59 -6.75 -5.15
N CYS A 52 -9.26 -6.77 -4.96
CA CYS A 52 -8.29 -5.92 -5.66
C CYS A 52 -7.61 -6.64 -6.84
N GLY A 53 -8.11 -7.83 -7.22
CA GLY A 53 -7.65 -8.58 -8.40
C GLY A 53 -6.36 -9.39 -8.20
N LYS A 54 -5.95 -9.64 -6.95
CA LYS A 54 -4.76 -10.44 -6.62
C LYS A 54 -5.12 -11.71 -5.86
N SER A 55 -4.41 -12.80 -6.14
CA SER A 55 -4.60 -14.07 -5.44
C SER A 55 -4.00 -14.01 -4.04
N ARG A 56 -4.69 -14.60 -3.06
CA ARG A 56 -4.24 -14.73 -1.68
C ARG A 56 -3.19 -15.84 -1.48
N VAL A 57 -3.09 -16.77 -2.44
CA VAL A 57 -2.33 -18.03 -2.33
C VAL A 57 -0.80 -17.91 -2.44
N PRO A 58 -0.21 -17.03 -3.28
CA PRO A 58 1.24 -16.97 -3.46
C PRO A 58 2.01 -16.72 -2.15
N LEU A 59 3.33 -16.90 -2.18
CA LEU A 59 4.21 -16.64 -1.04
C LEU A 59 3.76 -17.36 0.26
N ASP A 60 3.32 -18.61 0.16
CA ASP A 60 2.80 -19.40 1.29
C ASP A 60 1.68 -18.68 2.09
N GLY A 61 0.86 -17.89 1.39
CA GLY A 61 -0.24 -17.13 2.00
C GLY A 61 0.17 -15.80 2.65
N LEU A 62 1.44 -15.39 2.54
CA LEU A 62 1.92 -14.11 3.08
C LEU A 62 1.35 -12.88 2.37
N VAL A 63 0.73 -13.06 1.19
CA VAL A 63 0.20 -11.94 0.40
C VAL A 63 -0.88 -11.17 1.16
N SER A 64 -1.73 -11.82 1.95
CA SER A 64 -2.71 -11.12 2.81
C SER A 64 -2.04 -10.16 3.79
N LYS A 65 -0.94 -10.60 4.41
CA LYS A 65 -0.20 -9.78 5.37
C LYS A 65 0.44 -8.60 4.66
N LEU A 66 1.12 -8.85 3.53
CA LEU A 66 1.73 -7.79 2.73
C LEU A 66 0.70 -6.78 2.22
N HIS A 67 -0.49 -7.25 1.83
CA HIS A 67 -1.59 -6.39 1.45
C HIS A 67 -2.01 -5.47 2.59
N HIS A 68 -2.29 -6.04 3.77
CA HIS A 68 -2.66 -5.27 4.94
C HIS A 68 -1.57 -4.26 5.32
N ASP A 69 -0.31 -4.68 5.32
CA ASP A 69 0.83 -3.81 5.63
C ASP A 69 0.94 -2.63 4.61
N ASN A 70 0.64 -2.87 3.32
CA ASN A 70 0.56 -1.80 2.32
C ASN A 70 -0.60 -0.83 2.60
N LEU A 71 -1.78 -1.33 2.98
CA LEU A 71 -2.95 -0.49 3.27
C LEU A 71 -2.69 0.43 4.47
N VAL A 72 -2.07 -0.10 5.52
CA VAL A 72 -1.69 0.67 6.71
C VAL A 72 -0.70 1.77 6.34
N ALA A 73 0.35 1.44 5.58
CA ALA A 73 1.35 2.43 5.15
C ALA A 73 0.72 3.57 4.32
N LEU A 74 -0.19 3.24 3.39
CA LEU A 74 -0.91 4.24 2.59
C LEU A 74 -1.81 5.13 3.46
N TYR A 75 -2.52 4.54 4.42
CA TYR A 75 -3.39 5.29 5.33
C TYR A 75 -2.58 6.26 6.20
N GLU A 76 -1.45 5.82 6.73
CA GLU A 76 -0.51 6.67 7.49
C GLU A 76 0.01 7.82 6.61
N GLU A 77 0.49 7.52 5.40
CA GLU A 77 1.00 8.54 4.48
C GLU A 77 -0.06 9.60 4.14
N LEU A 78 -1.28 9.18 3.80
CA LEU A 78 -2.37 10.09 3.42
C LEU A 78 -2.89 10.92 4.60
N THR A 79 -2.92 10.35 5.81
CA THR A 79 -3.34 11.08 7.02
C THR A 79 -2.25 12.03 7.54
N GLU A 80 -0.98 11.70 7.35
CA GLU A 80 0.13 12.60 7.66
C GLU A 80 0.27 13.73 6.64
N ALA A 81 0.08 13.47 5.35
CA ALA A 81 0.10 14.49 4.29
C ALA A 81 -1.00 15.55 4.45
N GLY A 82 -2.15 15.18 5.05
CA GLY A 82 -3.23 16.09 5.40
C GLY A 82 -3.01 16.92 6.67
N ARG A 83 -1.96 16.62 7.46
CA ARG A 83 -1.63 17.39 8.67
C ARG A 83 -0.89 18.67 8.23
N PRO A 84 -1.39 19.89 8.56
CA PRO A 84 -0.59 21.09 8.33
C PRO A 84 0.75 20.92 9.05
N GLN A 85 1.85 21.18 8.35
CA GLN A 85 3.21 21.14 8.88
C GLN A 85 3.40 22.23 9.95
N THR A 86 2.75 22.12 11.09
CA THR A 86 3.00 22.96 12.25
C THR A 86 4.14 22.34 13.05
N ALA A 87 5.27 23.04 13.05
CA ALA A 87 6.42 22.89 13.92
C ALA A 87 7.36 21.69 13.63
N THR A 88 8.10 21.77 12.53
CA THR A 88 9.55 21.49 12.63
C THR A 88 10.18 22.59 13.48
N SER A 89 10.07 22.45 14.80
CA SER A 89 10.78 23.28 15.75
C SER A 89 12.28 23.06 15.54
N ALA A 90 12.97 24.15 15.22
CA ALA A 90 14.36 24.31 15.54
C ALA A 90 14.62 23.84 16.99
N ALA A 91 15.44 22.81 17.14
CA ALA A 91 16.13 22.51 18.39
C ALA A 91 17.52 22.05 17.99
N GLY A 92 18.45 23.01 18.04
CA GLY A 92 19.82 22.84 17.60
C GLY A 92 20.55 21.75 18.37
N GLN A 93 21.14 20.82 17.64
CA GLN A 93 22.22 19.99 18.16
C GLN A 93 23.56 20.60 17.71
N PHE A 94 23.92 21.72 18.33
CA PHE A 94 25.29 22.21 18.36
C PHE A 94 25.78 22.13 19.80
N LYS A 95 26.45 21.03 20.15
CA LYS A 95 27.40 21.02 21.26
C LYS A 95 28.63 20.21 20.84
N ARG A 96 29.72 20.97 20.66
CA ARG A 96 31.10 20.52 20.83
C ARG A 96 31.33 20.16 22.30
#